data_AF-A0AAV5J643-F1
#
_entry.id   AF-A0AAV5J643-F1
#
_cell.length_a   1.000
_cell.length_b   1.000
_cell.length_c   1.000
_cell.angle_alpha   90.00
_cell.angle_beta   90.00
_cell.angle_gamma   90.00
#
_symmetry.space_group_name_H-M   'P 1'
#
loop_
_entity.id
_entity.type
_entity.pdbx_description
1 polymer ?
#
loop_
_entity_poly.entity_id
_entity_poly.type
_entity_poly.pdbx_seq_one_letter_code
_entity_poly.pdbx_strand_id
1 'polypeptide(L)'
;MVGSRLSPQILRPTAAIGVVPCRQVSICGLSLYPLMTFTARKLAVSADRKLKWACRLSLVDQSPPKSSVDMEGLVGFLYDDLPHLFDEQGIDRTAYDERVLFRDPITKHDTISGYLFNIALLKVLFRPQFQLHWVKQTGPYEITTRWTMIMKFILLPWKPELVFTGTSVMGVNPKNGKFCSHVDYWDSIEKNDYFSPEGLVDVIKQLRIYKTPDLETPKYRILKRTANYEVRKYSGFTVVETNGDKLSGSTGFNDVAGYIFGKNSTMEKIPMTMPVFTQASNAELSDVSIQIVLPSNKDISSLPNPSQEKVILREVEGGIAAALKFNVL
;
A
#
# COMPACT_ATOMS: atom_id res chain seq x y z
N MET A 1 -26.35 -3.40 -38.99
CA MET A 1 -25.96 -1.99 -38.72
C MET A 1 -27.14 -1.26 -38.08
N VAL A 2 -27.17 -1.15 -36.75
CA VAL A 2 -27.79 -0.03 -36.01
C VAL A 2 -27.05 0.01 -34.67
N GLY A 3 -26.27 1.07 -34.44
CA GLY A 3 -25.59 1.33 -33.18
C GLY A 3 -26.51 2.10 -32.23
N SER A 4 -26.38 1.83 -30.93
CA SER A 4 -26.94 2.68 -29.88
C SER A 4 -25.86 2.93 -28.82
N ARG A 5 -25.77 4.21 -28.43
CA ARG A 5 -24.64 4.87 -27.79
C ARG A 5 -24.55 4.53 -26.30
N LEU A 6 -23.36 4.16 -25.83
CA LEU A 6 -23.00 4.18 -24.41
C LEU A 6 -22.63 5.61 -24.01
N SER A 7 -23.21 6.09 -22.92
CA SER A 7 -22.88 7.38 -22.27
C SER A 7 -21.95 7.10 -21.08
N PRO A 8 -20.76 7.70 -20.98
CA PRO A 8 -19.88 7.50 -19.83
C PRO A 8 -20.25 8.48 -18.71
N GLN A 9 -20.80 7.98 -17.60
CA GLN A 9 -20.94 8.78 -16.39
C GLN A 9 -19.60 8.83 -15.64
N ILE A 10 -19.03 10.03 -15.63
CA ILE A 10 -17.80 10.41 -14.94
C ILE A 10 -18.10 10.48 -13.43
N LEU A 11 -17.49 9.59 -12.63
CA LEU A 11 -17.48 9.69 -11.17
C LEU A 11 -16.51 10.81 -10.73
N ARG A 12 -17.06 11.83 -10.06
CA ARG A 12 -16.27 12.87 -9.36
C ARG A 12 -15.89 12.41 -7.96
N PRO A 13 -14.73 12.84 -7.42
CA PRO A 13 -14.27 12.46 -6.08
C PRO A 13 -15.03 13.21 -4.98
N THR A 14 -15.50 12.50 -3.95
CA THR A 14 -16.05 13.08 -2.72
C THR A 14 -14.93 13.35 -1.71
N ALA A 15 -14.91 14.56 -1.16
CA ALA A 15 -13.91 15.01 -0.19
C ALA A 15 -14.08 14.33 1.18
N ALA A 16 -12.98 13.83 1.75
CA ALA A 16 -12.94 13.37 3.14
C ALA A 16 -12.94 14.57 4.10
N ILE A 17 -13.95 14.66 4.98
CA ILE A 17 -13.99 15.63 6.08
C ILE A 17 -13.90 14.84 7.38
N GLY A 18 -12.81 15.04 8.13
CA GLY A 18 -12.62 14.47 9.46
C GLY A 18 -13.47 15.19 10.50
N VAL A 19 -14.27 14.44 11.25
CA VAL A 19 -14.99 14.93 12.44
C VAL A 19 -14.17 14.58 13.68
N VAL A 20 -13.75 15.60 14.42
CA VAL A 20 -13.12 15.47 15.75
C VAL A 20 -14.24 15.42 16.80
N PRO A 21 -14.32 14.41 17.68
CA PRO A 21 -15.28 14.44 18.77
C PRO A 21 -14.74 15.30 19.93
N CYS A 22 -15.44 16.40 20.23
CA CYS A 22 -15.25 17.20 21.43
C CYS A 22 -16.02 16.54 22.59
N ARG A 23 -15.32 16.05 23.61
CA ARG A 23 -15.93 15.61 24.87
C ARG A 23 -16.15 16.82 25.78
N GLN A 24 -17.41 17.19 26.02
CA GLN A 24 -17.80 18.04 27.14
C GLN A 24 -17.76 17.22 28.44
N VAL A 25 -17.02 17.71 29.43
CA VAL A 25 -17.13 17.25 30.83
C VAL A 25 -17.61 18.46 31.63
N SER A 26 -18.73 18.28 32.32
CA SER A 26 -19.35 19.27 33.21
C SER A 26 -18.92 18.97 34.65
N ILE A 27 -18.31 19.95 35.34
CA ILE A 27 -18.18 19.96 36.81
C ILE A 27 -18.38 21.41 37.30
N CYS A 28 -19.21 21.55 38.33
CA CYS A 28 -19.70 22.79 38.94
C CYS A 28 -18.86 23.24 40.15
N GLY A 29 -18.75 24.57 40.36
CA GLY A 29 -18.42 25.30 41.62
C GLY A 29 -16.96 25.28 42.09
N LEU A 30 -16.28 26.33 42.58
CA LEU A 30 -16.66 27.59 43.25
C LEU A 30 -15.43 28.55 43.32
N SER A 31 -15.69 29.87 43.50
CA SER A 31 -14.81 30.95 44.04
C SER A 31 -13.71 31.57 43.14
N LEU A 32 -13.37 32.87 43.14
CA LEU A 32 -13.99 34.20 43.28
C LEU A 32 -12.83 35.23 43.08
N TYR A 33 -13.04 36.26 42.24
CA TYR A 33 -12.26 37.52 42.01
C TYR A 33 -10.95 37.52 41.17
N PRO A 34 -10.56 38.68 40.56
CA PRO A 34 -11.37 39.54 39.70
C PRO A 34 -10.70 39.92 38.35
N LEU A 35 -11.56 40.50 37.53
CA LEU A 35 -11.46 41.10 36.20
C LEU A 35 -10.20 41.96 35.93
N MET A 36 -9.48 41.64 34.84
CA MET A 36 -8.65 42.59 34.10
C MET A 36 -9.19 42.69 32.68
N THR A 37 -9.82 43.83 32.39
CA THR A 37 -10.33 44.20 31.07
C THR A 37 -9.18 44.48 30.12
N PHE A 38 -9.13 43.77 28.99
CA PHE A 38 -8.36 44.20 27.83
C PHE A 38 -9.26 44.22 26.59
N THR A 39 -9.34 45.42 26.01
CA THR A 39 -10.03 45.81 24.79
C THR A 39 -9.69 44.91 23.60
N ALA A 40 -10.73 44.41 22.93
CA ALA A 40 -10.61 43.69 21.67
C ALA A 40 -10.14 44.62 20.53
N ARG A 41 -8.91 44.43 20.05
CA ARG A 41 -8.52 44.89 18.70
C ARG A 41 -8.95 43.82 17.69
N LYS A 42 -9.92 44.19 16.83
CA LYS A 42 -10.16 43.51 15.55
C LYS A 42 -8.86 43.54 14.74
N LEU A 43 -8.22 42.38 14.57
CA LEU A 43 -7.20 42.16 13.55
C LEU A 43 -7.82 41.28 12.48
N ALA A 44 -8.19 41.91 11.37
CA ALA A 44 -8.51 41.24 10.13
C ALA A 44 -7.24 40.51 9.64
N VAL A 45 -7.21 39.19 9.77
CA VAL A 45 -6.24 38.34 9.08
C VAL A 45 -6.97 37.68 7.93
N SER A 46 -6.95 38.39 6.80
CA SER A 46 -7.43 37.94 5.51
C SER A 46 -6.36 37.06 4.83
N ALA A 47 -6.79 35.90 4.36
CA ALA A 47 -6.34 35.25 3.11
C ALA A 47 -4.87 34.82 2.89
N ASP A 48 -4.01 34.66 3.89
CA ASP A 48 -2.60 34.25 3.62
C ASP A 48 -2.30 32.73 3.74
N ARG A 49 -3.27 31.90 4.14
CA ARG A 49 -3.05 30.44 4.33
C ARG A 49 -3.34 29.57 3.10
N LYS A 50 -4.10 30.08 2.11
CA LYS A 50 -4.42 29.33 0.88
C LYS A 50 -3.32 29.43 -0.21
N LEU A 51 -2.43 30.42 -0.13
CA LEU A 51 -1.34 30.61 -1.10
C LEU A 51 -0.15 29.67 -0.86
N LYS A 52 0.11 29.23 0.37
CA LYS A 52 1.25 28.34 0.66
C LYS A 52 1.10 26.90 0.15
N TRP A 53 -0.13 26.42 -0.04
CA TRP A 53 -0.37 25.09 -0.63
C TRP A 53 -0.35 25.15 -2.17
N ALA A 54 -0.82 26.25 -2.76
CA ALA A 54 -0.79 26.46 -4.20
C ALA A 54 0.65 26.67 -4.74
N CYS A 55 1.51 27.39 -4.00
CA CYS A 55 2.91 27.58 -4.41
C CYS A 55 3.81 26.35 -4.20
N ARG A 56 3.35 25.34 -3.44
CA ARG A 56 4.15 24.11 -3.20
C ARG A 56 3.85 23.00 -4.22
N LEU A 57 2.75 23.09 -4.96
CA LEU A 57 2.46 22.21 -6.10
C LEU A 57 3.15 22.67 -7.40
N SER A 58 3.42 23.97 -7.56
CA SER A 58 4.08 24.51 -8.76
C SER A 58 5.59 24.28 -8.82
N LEU A 59 6.20 23.72 -7.77
CA LEU A 59 7.63 23.38 -7.72
C LEU A 59 7.92 21.90 -8.04
N VAL A 60 6.88 21.11 -8.35
CA VAL A 60 7.02 19.68 -8.71
C VAL A 60 7.18 19.47 -10.24
N ASP A 61 7.06 20.52 -11.04
CA ASP A 61 7.20 20.47 -12.51
C ASP A 61 8.45 21.20 -13.05
N GLN A 62 9.45 21.49 -12.20
CA GLN A 62 10.74 21.95 -12.72
C GLN A 62 11.52 20.76 -13.25
N SER A 63 11.65 20.69 -14.58
CA SER A 63 12.57 19.77 -15.24
C SER A 63 13.95 19.85 -14.58
N PRO A 64 14.58 18.73 -14.21
CA PRO A 64 15.86 18.75 -13.53
C PRO A 64 16.92 19.49 -14.38
N PRO A 65 17.89 20.19 -13.74
CA PRO A 65 18.96 20.85 -14.47
C PRO A 65 19.73 19.84 -15.34
N LYS A 66 20.08 20.23 -16.57
CA LYS A 66 20.76 19.38 -17.55
C LYS A 66 22.04 18.78 -16.96
N SER A 67 22.00 17.48 -16.69
CA SER A 67 23.16 16.67 -16.32
C SER A 67 24.07 16.46 -17.53
N SER A 68 25.38 16.40 -17.30
CA SER A 68 26.36 15.98 -18.32
C SER A 68 26.27 14.49 -18.67
N VAL A 69 25.61 13.72 -17.81
CA VAL A 69 25.39 12.27 -17.93
C VAL A 69 23.99 12.03 -18.47
N ASP A 70 23.84 10.98 -19.28
CA ASP A 70 22.54 10.51 -19.77
C ASP A 70 21.73 9.86 -18.64
N MET A 71 21.01 10.70 -17.90
CA MET A 71 20.19 10.26 -16.77
C MET A 71 18.93 9.53 -17.22
N GLU A 72 18.40 9.84 -18.39
CA GLU A 72 17.22 9.15 -18.94
C GLU A 72 17.57 7.71 -19.34
N GLY A 73 18.73 7.52 -19.98
CA GLY A 73 19.28 6.19 -20.24
C GLY A 73 19.51 5.38 -18.96
N LEU A 74 20.03 6.00 -17.90
CA LEU A 74 20.21 5.33 -16.60
C LEU A 74 18.88 4.99 -15.92
N VAL A 75 17.85 5.82 -16.07
CA VAL A 75 16.49 5.50 -15.60
C VAL A 75 15.94 4.28 -16.34
N GLY A 76 16.10 4.23 -17.67
CA GLY A 76 15.74 3.08 -18.49
C GLY A 76 16.47 1.81 -18.06
N PHE A 77 17.80 1.91 -17.89
CA PHE A 77 18.63 0.82 -17.40
C PHE A 77 18.10 0.25 -16.07
N LEU A 78 17.70 1.09 -15.10
CA LEU A 78 17.19 0.60 -13.82
C LEU A 78 15.82 -0.08 -13.92
N TYR A 79 14.98 0.28 -14.89
CA TYR A 79 13.74 -0.45 -15.16
C TYR A 79 14.02 -1.87 -15.68
N ASP A 80 15.11 -2.04 -16.44
CA ASP A 80 15.51 -3.34 -16.96
C ASP A 80 16.29 -4.15 -15.92
N ASP A 81 17.22 -3.54 -15.19
CA ASP A 81 18.17 -4.22 -14.30
C ASP A 81 17.55 -4.64 -12.95
N LEU A 82 16.85 -3.73 -12.26
CA LEU A 82 16.38 -3.99 -10.89
C LEU A 82 15.36 -5.13 -10.75
N PRO A 83 14.44 -5.41 -11.70
CA PRO A 83 13.59 -6.60 -11.64
C PRO A 83 14.36 -7.92 -11.57
N HIS A 84 15.61 -7.95 -12.07
CA HIS A 84 16.48 -9.12 -12.07
C HIS A 84 17.33 -9.29 -10.80
N LEU A 85 17.15 -8.42 -9.80
CA LEU A 85 17.93 -8.38 -8.56
C LEU A 85 18.13 -9.74 -7.87
N PHE A 86 17.14 -10.64 -7.95
CA PHE A 86 17.17 -11.94 -7.28
C PHE A 86 17.01 -13.15 -8.20
N ASP A 87 16.94 -12.96 -9.51
CA ASP A 87 16.86 -14.08 -10.45
C ASP A 87 18.25 -14.54 -10.92
N GLU A 88 18.31 -15.29 -12.01
CA GLU A 88 19.55 -15.83 -12.57
C GLU A 88 20.30 -14.83 -13.45
N GLN A 89 19.62 -13.80 -13.97
CA GLN A 89 20.26 -12.73 -14.72
C GLN A 89 21.05 -11.83 -13.77
N GLY A 90 20.47 -11.49 -12.61
CA GLY A 90 21.14 -10.67 -11.61
C GLY A 90 21.39 -9.24 -12.09
N ILE A 91 22.25 -8.54 -11.34
CA ILE A 91 22.58 -7.12 -11.57
C ILE A 91 23.78 -6.97 -12.50
N ASP A 92 23.67 -6.12 -13.52
CA ASP A 92 24.78 -5.76 -14.39
C ASP A 92 25.77 -4.82 -13.66
N ARG A 93 26.90 -5.40 -13.29
CA ARG A 93 27.98 -4.71 -12.56
C ARG A 93 28.61 -3.57 -13.36
N THR A 94 28.51 -3.57 -14.68
CA THR A 94 29.23 -2.60 -15.53
C THR A 94 28.74 -1.17 -15.32
N ALA A 95 27.46 -1.01 -14.97
CA ALA A 95 26.81 0.25 -14.66
C ALA A 95 27.18 0.85 -13.29
N TYR A 96 27.87 0.08 -12.43
CA TYR A 96 28.22 0.49 -11.07
C TYR A 96 29.71 0.78 -10.91
N ASP A 97 30.05 1.73 -10.04
CA ASP A 97 31.42 1.93 -9.58
C ASP A 97 31.86 0.76 -8.69
N GLU A 98 33.14 0.41 -8.72
CA GLU A 98 33.68 -0.64 -7.83
C GLU A 98 33.46 -0.29 -6.35
N ARG A 99 33.62 1.00 -6.02
CA ARG A 99 33.32 1.60 -4.72
C ARG A 99 31.97 2.30 -4.75
N VAL A 100 30.92 1.48 -4.69
CA VAL A 100 29.54 1.93 -4.56
C VAL A 100 29.09 1.81 -3.10
N LEU A 101 28.55 2.89 -2.55
CA LEU A 101 28.07 2.95 -1.18
C LEU A 101 26.63 2.45 -1.11
N PHE A 102 26.43 1.23 -0.61
CA PHE A 102 25.10 0.70 -0.28
C PHE A 102 24.79 0.91 1.19
N ARG A 103 23.63 1.50 1.46
CA ARG A 103 23.14 1.77 2.80
C ARG A 103 21.67 1.41 2.89
N ASP A 104 21.30 0.65 3.89
CA ASP A 104 19.91 0.48 4.31
C ASP A 104 19.83 0.60 5.85
N PRO A 105 18.65 0.59 6.46
CA PRO A 105 18.50 0.74 7.91
C PRO A 105 19.23 -0.32 8.77
N ILE A 106 19.53 -1.50 8.23
CA ILE A 106 20.11 -2.65 8.96
C ILE A 106 21.41 -3.20 8.36
N THR A 107 21.76 -2.87 7.10
CA THR A 107 22.99 -3.30 6.41
C THR A 107 23.74 -2.14 5.76
N LYS A 108 25.06 -2.31 5.60
CA LYS A 108 25.91 -1.38 4.85
C LYS A 108 26.99 -2.14 4.09
N HIS A 109 27.27 -1.71 2.87
CA HIS A 109 28.37 -2.21 2.05
C HIS A 109 29.03 -1.06 1.30
N ASP A 110 30.35 -1.10 1.13
CA ASP A 110 31.13 -0.03 0.46
C ASP A 110 31.68 -0.47 -0.90
N THR A 111 31.27 -1.65 -1.37
CA THR A 111 31.70 -2.25 -2.63
C THR A 111 30.55 -2.97 -3.30
N ILE A 112 30.59 -3.03 -4.64
CA ILE A 112 29.63 -3.80 -5.42
C ILE A 112 29.68 -5.30 -5.05
N SER A 113 30.87 -5.84 -4.80
CA SER A 113 31.05 -7.23 -4.40
C SER A 113 30.37 -7.54 -3.06
N GLY A 114 30.45 -6.64 -2.08
CA GLY A 114 29.80 -6.81 -0.78
C GLY A 114 28.28 -6.85 -0.90
N TYR A 115 27.71 -5.98 -1.74
CA TYR A 115 26.28 -5.97 -2.03
C TYR A 115 25.79 -7.25 -2.71
N LEU A 116 26.51 -7.72 -3.72
CA LEU A 116 26.17 -8.96 -4.42
C LEU A 116 26.29 -10.20 -3.53
N PHE A 117 27.26 -10.20 -2.61
CA PHE A 117 27.35 -11.23 -1.58
C PHE A 117 26.10 -11.22 -0.66
N ASN A 118 25.64 -10.03 -0.26
CA ASN A 118 24.41 -9.90 0.54
C ASN A 118 23.17 -10.42 -0.21
N ILE A 119 23.02 -10.08 -1.50
CA ILE A 119 21.94 -10.63 -2.36
C ILE A 119 22.01 -12.16 -2.41
N ALA A 120 23.20 -12.72 -2.62
CA ALA A 120 23.39 -14.16 -2.65
C ALA A 120 23.01 -14.81 -1.32
N LEU A 121 23.41 -14.23 -0.19
CA LEU A 121 23.03 -14.68 1.15
C LEU A 121 21.50 -14.63 1.34
N LEU A 122 20.84 -13.56 0.90
CA LEU A 122 19.39 -13.43 0.97
C LEU A 122 18.68 -14.49 0.12
N LYS A 123 19.18 -14.82 -1.07
CA LYS A 123 18.67 -15.92 -1.91
C LYS A 123 18.78 -17.29 -1.24
N VAL A 124 19.76 -17.49 -0.36
CA VAL A 124 19.93 -18.73 0.43
C VAL A 124 18.93 -18.79 1.59
N LEU A 125 18.64 -17.66 2.23
CA LEU A 125 17.81 -17.60 3.44
C LEU A 125 16.32 -17.38 3.16
N PHE A 126 15.98 -16.79 2.02
CA PHE A 126 14.62 -16.36 1.68
C PHE A 126 14.22 -16.77 0.25
N ARG A 127 12.92 -16.70 -0.05
CA ARG A 127 12.41 -16.57 -1.42
C ARG A 127 12.06 -15.09 -1.66
N PRO A 128 13.02 -14.28 -2.11
CA PRO A 128 12.79 -12.87 -2.38
C PRO A 128 11.95 -12.68 -3.65
N GLN A 129 11.04 -11.72 -3.60
CA GLN A 129 10.30 -11.19 -4.73
C GLN A 129 10.41 -9.67 -4.70
N PHE A 130 11.00 -9.10 -5.74
CA PHE A 130 11.18 -7.66 -5.87
C PHE A 130 10.16 -7.12 -6.87
N GLN A 131 9.51 -6.02 -6.52
CA GLN A 131 8.55 -5.31 -7.36
C GLN A 131 8.99 -3.85 -7.48
N LEU A 132 9.41 -3.46 -8.67
CA LEU A 132 9.70 -2.07 -9.01
C LEU A 132 8.40 -1.37 -9.44
N HIS A 133 8.06 -0.27 -8.78
CA HIS A 133 6.85 0.51 -9.10
C HIS A 133 7.15 1.67 -10.04
N TRP A 134 8.24 2.39 -9.80
CA TRP A 134 8.72 3.45 -10.67
C TRP A 134 10.18 3.79 -10.39
N VAL A 135 10.80 4.41 -11.38
CA VAL A 135 12.14 5.00 -11.36
C VAL A 135 12.02 6.42 -11.91
N LYS A 136 12.60 7.40 -11.23
CA LYS A 136 12.54 8.82 -11.63
C LYS A 136 13.85 9.51 -11.29
N GLN A 137 14.32 10.37 -12.18
CA GLN A 137 15.37 11.32 -11.85
C GLN A 137 14.83 12.34 -10.83
N THR A 138 15.50 12.48 -9.69
CA THR A 138 15.13 13.40 -8.60
C THR A 138 16.13 14.52 -8.39
N GLY A 139 17.32 14.42 -8.99
CA GLY A 139 18.36 15.44 -8.96
C GLY A 139 19.26 15.39 -10.20
N PRO A 140 20.25 16.29 -10.31
CA PRO A 140 21.16 16.34 -11.45
C PRO A 140 21.94 15.04 -11.65
N TYR A 141 22.27 14.35 -10.56
CA TYR A 141 22.99 13.08 -10.58
C TYR A 141 22.37 12.10 -9.58
N GLU A 142 21.05 12.13 -9.47
CA GLU A 142 20.29 11.33 -8.52
C GLU A 142 19.05 10.73 -9.17
N ILE A 143 18.87 9.43 -8.99
CA ILE A 143 17.70 8.68 -9.42
C ILE A 143 17.06 8.06 -8.20
N THR A 144 15.77 8.28 -8.02
CA THR A 144 14.99 7.64 -6.96
C THR A 144 14.13 6.52 -7.56
N THR A 145 14.12 5.38 -6.88
CA THR A 145 13.24 4.24 -7.20
C THR A 145 12.21 4.04 -6.10
N ARG A 146 11.08 3.42 -6.45
CA ARG A 146 10.04 2.99 -5.51
C ARG A 146 9.81 1.51 -5.68
N TRP A 147 9.84 0.77 -4.58
CA TRP A 147 9.81 -0.68 -4.65
C TRP A 147 9.05 -1.30 -3.49
N THR A 148 8.67 -2.56 -3.70
CA THR A 148 8.20 -3.49 -2.68
C THR A 148 9.04 -4.75 -2.77
N MET A 149 9.59 -5.18 -1.65
CA MET A 149 10.35 -6.42 -1.53
C MET A 149 9.64 -7.35 -0.55
N ILE A 150 9.33 -8.55 -1.01
CA ILE A 150 8.70 -9.60 -0.21
C ILE A 150 9.74 -10.71 -0.03
N MET A 151 10.10 -11.03 1.20
CA MET A 151 11.09 -12.04 1.55
C MET A 151 10.42 -13.12 2.38
N LYS A 152 10.15 -14.28 1.78
CA LYS A 152 9.62 -15.43 2.51
C LYS A 152 10.75 -16.23 3.12
N PHE A 153 10.84 -16.26 4.45
CA PHE A 153 11.93 -16.94 5.15
C PHE A 153 11.76 -18.46 5.09
N ILE A 154 12.77 -19.19 4.62
CA ILE A 154 12.62 -20.62 4.31
C ILE A 154 13.05 -21.56 5.43
N LEU A 155 13.81 -21.05 6.41
CA LEU A 155 14.40 -21.87 7.47
C LEU A 155 13.46 -22.14 8.64
N LEU A 156 12.38 -21.37 8.79
CA LEU A 156 11.41 -21.55 9.87
C LEU A 156 10.20 -22.36 9.39
N PRO A 157 9.66 -23.28 10.23
CA PRO A 157 8.52 -24.13 9.84
C PRO A 157 7.28 -23.36 9.38
N TRP A 158 7.01 -22.18 9.96
CA TRP A 158 5.86 -21.34 9.62
C TRP A 158 6.09 -20.37 8.46
N LYS A 159 7.30 -20.38 7.86
CA LYS A 159 7.68 -19.62 6.66
C LYS A 159 7.20 -18.16 6.67
N PRO A 160 7.61 -17.34 7.66
CA PRO A 160 7.13 -15.97 7.78
C PRO A 160 7.48 -15.16 6.53
N GLU A 161 6.56 -14.28 6.15
CA GLU A 161 6.72 -13.40 5.00
C GLU A 161 7.04 -11.99 5.51
N LEU A 162 8.25 -11.54 5.20
CA LEU A 162 8.69 -10.19 5.50
C LEU A 162 8.40 -9.33 4.28
N VAL A 163 7.65 -8.27 4.46
CA VAL A 163 7.43 -7.27 3.43
C VAL A 163 8.34 -6.09 3.73
N PHE A 164 8.83 -5.38 2.73
CA PHE A 164 9.49 -4.10 2.89
C PHE A 164 9.03 -3.24 1.74
N THR A 165 8.65 -2.00 2.01
CA THR A 165 8.38 -1.03 0.95
C THR A 165 9.19 0.21 1.24
N GLY A 166 9.60 0.89 0.18
CA GLY A 166 10.52 1.98 0.35
C GLY A 166 10.85 2.70 -0.93
N THR A 167 11.82 3.59 -0.80
CA THR A 167 12.47 4.25 -1.91
C THR A 167 13.97 4.06 -1.82
N SER A 168 14.62 3.86 -2.95
CA SER A 168 16.09 3.88 -3.03
C SER A 168 16.54 5.15 -3.72
N VAL A 169 17.47 5.86 -3.12
CA VAL A 169 18.13 7.02 -3.74
C VAL A 169 19.48 6.56 -4.27
N MET A 170 19.63 6.58 -5.59
CA MET A 170 20.83 6.13 -6.30
C MET A 170 21.60 7.34 -6.83
N GLY A 171 22.84 7.50 -6.35
CA GLY A 171 23.72 8.58 -6.80
C GLY A 171 24.57 8.15 -7.99
N VAL A 172 24.67 9.02 -8.98
CA VAL A 172 25.44 8.82 -10.21
C VAL A 172 26.70 9.66 -10.15
N ASN A 173 27.83 9.06 -10.50
CA ASN A 173 29.10 9.76 -10.55
C ASN A 173 29.19 10.59 -11.85
N PRO A 174 29.30 11.92 -11.76
CA PRO A 174 29.26 12.80 -12.94
C PRO A 174 30.45 12.62 -13.88
N LYS A 175 31.55 11.99 -13.42
CA LYS A 175 32.78 11.83 -14.20
C LYS A 175 32.76 10.62 -15.13
N ASN A 176 32.10 9.54 -14.72
CA ASN A 176 32.10 8.27 -15.45
C ASN A 176 30.69 7.74 -15.76
N GLY A 177 29.64 8.40 -15.26
CA GLY A 177 28.24 8.04 -15.49
C GLY A 177 27.77 6.78 -14.75
N LYS A 178 28.55 6.27 -13.77
CA LYS A 178 28.23 5.04 -13.06
C LYS A 178 27.52 5.29 -11.73
N PHE A 179 26.75 4.32 -11.27
CA PHE A 179 26.15 4.35 -9.93
C PHE A 179 27.23 4.23 -8.85
N CYS A 180 27.31 5.21 -7.97
CA CYS A 180 28.32 5.31 -6.91
C CYS A 180 27.73 5.28 -5.49
N SER A 181 26.41 5.37 -5.37
CA SER A 181 25.71 5.17 -4.10
C SER A 181 24.30 4.66 -4.31
N HIS A 182 23.79 3.97 -3.30
CA HIS A 182 22.43 3.42 -3.24
C HIS A 182 22.01 3.43 -1.77
N VAL A 183 21.04 4.29 -1.44
CA VAL A 183 20.53 4.46 -0.08
C VAL A 183 19.06 4.09 -0.02
N ASP A 184 18.73 3.06 0.75
CA ASP A 184 17.39 2.54 0.92
C ASP A 184 16.69 3.15 2.14
N TYR A 185 15.45 3.60 1.94
CA TYR A 185 14.57 4.14 2.97
C TYR A 185 13.31 3.28 3.06
N TRP A 186 12.98 2.80 4.25
CA TRP A 186 11.80 1.99 4.53
C TRP A 186 10.63 2.86 4.99
N ASP A 187 9.44 2.61 4.43
CA ASP A 187 8.22 3.35 4.80
C ASP A 187 7.72 3.00 6.21
N SER A 188 8.14 1.86 6.80
CA SER A 188 7.66 1.38 8.11
C SER A 188 8.38 2.01 9.31
N ILE A 189 9.43 2.79 9.09
CA ILE A 189 10.26 3.40 10.14
C ILE A 189 10.51 4.88 9.88
N GLU A 190 10.77 5.65 10.93
CA GLU A 190 11.13 7.06 10.81
C GLU A 190 12.65 7.23 10.72
N LYS A 191 13.40 6.56 11.60
CA LYS A 191 14.87 6.62 11.60
C LYS A 191 15.46 5.62 10.61
N ASN A 192 15.77 6.10 9.41
CA ASN A 192 16.31 5.28 8.33
C ASN A 192 17.84 5.22 8.28
N ASP A 193 18.52 6.06 9.06
CA ASP A 193 19.98 6.06 9.12
C ASP A 193 20.52 4.72 9.61
N TYR A 194 21.55 4.21 8.95
CA TYR A 194 22.27 3.04 9.41
C TYR A 194 23.09 3.37 10.66
N PHE A 195 23.06 2.59 11.75
CA PHE A 195 22.20 1.44 12.02
C PHE A 195 20.91 1.89 12.72
N SER A 196 19.76 1.36 12.30
CA SER A 196 18.45 1.69 12.84
C SER A 196 17.90 0.59 13.76
N PRO A 197 17.81 0.84 15.08
CA PRO A 197 17.14 -0.07 16.00
C PRO A 197 15.65 -0.26 15.66
N GLU A 198 14.99 0.77 15.11
CA GLU A 198 13.60 0.71 14.66
C GLU A 198 13.46 -0.30 13.50
N GLY A 199 14.38 -0.26 12.54
CA GLY A 199 14.46 -1.22 11.43
C GLY A 199 14.61 -2.67 11.92
N LEU A 200 15.53 -2.91 12.86
CA LEU A 200 15.71 -4.25 13.44
C LEU A 200 14.45 -4.74 14.17
N VAL A 201 13.80 -3.87 14.96
CA VAL A 201 12.55 -4.20 15.66
C VAL A 201 11.42 -4.50 14.67
N ASP A 202 11.34 -3.78 13.55
CA ASP A 202 10.38 -4.05 12.47
C ASP A 202 10.58 -5.46 11.89
N VAL A 203 11.82 -5.85 11.56
CA VAL A 203 12.15 -7.21 11.09
C VAL A 203 11.69 -8.26 12.10
N ILE A 204 12.02 -8.10 13.39
CA ILE A 204 11.65 -9.05 14.44
C ILE A 204 10.12 -9.17 14.60
N LYS A 205 9.38 -8.06 14.49
CA LYS A 205 7.91 -8.06 14.55
C LYS A 205 7.29 -8.87 13.40
N GLN A 206 7.88 -8.82 12.21
CA GLN A 206 7.40 -9.55 11.03
C GLN A 206 7.67 -11.06 11.11
N LEU A 207 8.69 -11.49 11.86
CA LEU A 207 8.99 -12.92 12.06
C LEU A 207 8.00 -13.65 12.98
N ARG A 208 7.15 -12.93 13.71
CA ARG A 208 6.17 -13.51 14.65
C ARG A 208 5.14 -14.37 13.92
N ILE A 209 4.70 -15.43 14.60
CA ILE A 209 3.64 -16.32 14.09
C ILE A 209 2.31 -15.56 14.14
N TYR A 210 1.73 -15.29 12.97
CA TYR A 210 0.34 -14.88 12.84
C TYR A 210 -0.46 -16.05 12.29
N LYS A 211 -1.42 -16.55 13.05
CA LYS A 211 -2.28 -17.66 12.63
C LYS A 211 -3.49 -17.11 11.88
N THR A 212 -3.34 -16.88 10.58
CA THR A 212 -4.48 -16.70 9.67
C THR A 212 -4.90 -18.07 9.14
N PRO A 213 -6.21 -18.38 9.07
CA PRO A 213 -6.68 -19.57 8.38
C PRO A 213 -6.13 -19.63 6.95
N ASP A 214 -5.88 -20.82 6.44
CA ASP A 214 -5.43 -21.04 5.07
C ASP A 214 -6.65 -21.03 4.14
N LEU A 215 -7.19 -19.84 3.86
CA LEU A 215 -8.27 -19.63 2.90
C LEU A 215 -7.80 -18.69 1.80
N GLU A 216 -8.36 -18.87 0.61
CA GLU A 216 -8.08 -17.98 -0.52
C GLU A 216 -8.47 -16.53 -0.19
N THR A 217 -7.60 -15.60 -0.59
CA THR A 217 -7.82 -14.15 -0.45
C THR A 217 -7.85 -13.47 -1.81
N PRO A 218 -8.61 -12.36 -1.98
CA PRO A 218 -8.52 -11.56 -3.19
C PRO A 218 -7.08 -11.11 -3.42
N LYS A 219 -6.59 -11.26 -4.67
CA LYS A 219 -5.19 -10.95 -5.00
C LYS A 219 -4.95 -9.45 -4.94
N TYR A 220 -3.86 -9.05 -4.26
CA TYR A 220 -3.41 -7.67 -4.22
C TYR A 220 -1.88 -7.55 -4.24
N ARG A 221 -1.39 -6.37 -4.63
CA ARG A 221 0.01 -5.97 -4.47
C ARG A 221 0.12 -4.88 -3.41
N ILE A 222 1.11 -4.97 -2.54
CA ILE A 222 1.39 -3.92 -1.54
C ILE A 222 2.24 -2.83 -2.23
N LEU A 223 1.73 -1.61 -2.29
CA LEU A 223 2.41 -0.45 -2.87
C LEU A 223 3.19 0.37 -1.82
N LYS A 224 2.71 0.32 -0.57
CA LYS A 224 3.31 1.01 0.58
C LYS A 224 2.91 0.28 1.85
N ARG A 225 3.83 0.10 2.79
CA ARG A 225 3.56 -0.37 4.13
C ARG A 225 4.25 0.55 5.13
N THR A 226 3.44 1.23 5.91
CA THR A 226 3.89 2.08 7.01
C THR A 226 3.87 1.31 8.34
N ALA A 227 4.24 1.98 9.43
CA ALA A 227 4.10 1.41 10.77
C ALA A 227 2.65 1.04 11.14
N ASN A 228 1.66 1.73 10.55
CA ASN A 228 0.25 1.63 10.97
C ASN A 228 -0.68 1.05 9.91
N TYR A 229 -0.44 1.32 8.63
CA TYR A 229 -1.33 0.91 7.54
C TYR A 229 -0.57 0.50 6.28
N GLU A 230 -1.26 -0.23 5.43
CA GLU A 230 -0.79 -0.64 4.10
C GLU A 230 -1.62 0.02 3.01
N VAL A 231 -0.98 0.35 1.88
CA VAL A 231 -1.65 0.70 0.63
C VAL A 231 -1.58 -0.51 -0.28
N ARG A 232 -2.74 -1.05 -0.64
CA ARG A 232 -2.88 -2.28 -1.44
C ARG A 232 -3.57 -1.94 -2.76
N LYS A 233 -3.09 -2.54 -3.86
CA LYS A 233 -3.75 -2.53 -5.16
C LYS A 233 -4.36 -3.91 -5.40
N TYR A 234 -5.68 -4.00 -5.32
CA TYR A 234 -6.45 -5.20 -5.61
C TYR A 234 -6.64 -5.36 -7.12
N SER A 235 -6.47 -6.58 -7.61
CA SER A 235 -6.94 -6.99 -8.93
C SER A 235 -8.47 -7.11 -8.93
N GLY A 236 -9.09 -7.22 -10.10
CA GLY A 236 -10.52 -7.53 -10.17
C GLY A 236 -10.85 -8.90 -9.56
N PHE A 237 -12.01 -9.02 -8.92
CA PHE A 237 -12.51 -10.24 -8.31
C PHE A 237 -14.04 -10.27 -8.28
N THR A 238 -14.61 -11.47 -8.19
CA THR A 238 -16.06 -11.67 -8.12
C THR A 238 -16.50 -11.77 -6.67
N VAL A 239 -17.63 -11.14 -6.35
CA VAL A 239 -18.29 -11.25 -5.05
C VAL A 239 -19.70 -11.79 -5.19
N VAL A 240 -20.15 -12.48 -4.14
CA VAL A 240 -21.57 -12.61 -3.84
C VAL A 240 -21.92 -11.62 -2.75
N GLU A 241 -22.99 -10.86 -2.94
CA GLU A 241 -23.40 -9.81 -2.02
C GLU A 241 -24.90 -9.79 -1.76
N THR A 242 -25.27 -9.20 -0.62
CA THR A 242 -26.65 -8.91 -0.22
C THR A 242 -26.67 -7.66 0.63
N ASN A 243 -27.82 -6.99 0.67
CA ASN A 243 -28.07 -5.94 1.66
C ASN A 243 -28.03 -6.52 3.08
N GLY A 244 -27.37 -5.81 3.98
CA GLY A 244 -27.29 -6.11 5.40
C GLY A 244 -28.03 -5.06 6.21
N ASP A 245 -28.69 -5.48 7.29
CA ASP A 245 -29.52 -4.60 8.11
C ASP A 245 -28.69 -3.57 8.89
N LYS A 246 -27.48 -3.96 9.36
CA LYS A 246 -26.52 -3.16 10.15
C LYS A 246 -25.11 -3.75 10.01
N LEU A 247 -24.08 -2.97 10.35
CA LEU A 247 -22.67 -3.44 10.41
C LEU A 247 -22.45 -4.67 11.31
N SER A 248 -23.34 -4.90 12.29
CA SER A 248 -23.27 -5.99 13.27
C SER A 248 -24.28 -7.12 13.00
N GLY A 249 -25.06 -7.04 11.92
CA GLY A 249 -26.13 -8.00 11.62
C GLY A 249 -25.61 -9.30 11.02
N SER A 250 -26.10 -10.45 11.49
CA SER A 250 -25.74 -11.76 10.95
C SER A 250 -26.60 -12.20 9.76
N THR A 251 -27.74 -11.54 9.52
CA THR A 251 -28.69 -11.90 8.44
C THR A 251 -28.02 -11.89 7.07
N GLY A 252 -27.40 -10.77 6.70
CA GLY A 252 -26.74 -10.62 5.40
C GLY A 252 -25.61 -11.63 5.23
N PHE A 253 -24.80 -11.86 6.27
CA PHE A 253 -23.78 -12.91 6.23
C PHE A 253 -24.38 -14.31 6.00
N ASN A 254 -25.47 -14.66 6.69
CA ASN A 254 -26.10 -15.97 6.55
C ASN A 254 -26.69 -16.20 5.14
N ASP A 255 -27.15 -15.14 4.47
CA ASP A 255 -27.66 -15.23 3.10
C ASP A 255 -26.52 -15.52 2.11
N VAL A 256 -25.43 -14.75 2.13
CA VAL A 256 -24.26 -14.99 1.27
C VAL A 256 -23.51 -16.27 1.62
N ALA A 257 -23.45 -16.64 2.90
CA ALA A 257 -22.92 -17.92 3.33
C ALA A 257 -23.82 -19.07 2.84
N GLY A 258 -25.13 -18.89 2.89
CA GLY A 258 -26.10 -19.84 2.34
C GLY A 258 -25.82 -20.15 0.87
N TYR A 259 -25.54 -19.13 0.06
CA TYR A 259 -25.20 -19.29 -1.35
C TYR A 259 -23.99 -20.21 -1.55
N ILE A 260 -22.87 -19.96 -0.86
CA ILE A 260 -21.64 -20.78 -1.00
C ILE A 260 -21.81 -22.19 -0.41
N PHE A 261 -22.77 -22.40 0.49
CA PHE A 261 -23.06 -23.70 1.09
C PHE A 261 -24.19 -24.50 0.41
N GLY A 262 -24.63 -24.08 -0.77
CA GLY A 262 -25.57 -24.85 -1.60
C GLY A 262 -26.99 -24.27 -1.71
N LYS A 263 -27.25 -23.06 -1.21
CA LYS A 263 -28.49 -22.32 -1.52
C LYS A 263 -28.37 -21.59 -2.87
N ASN A 264 -28.07 -22.36 -3.90
CA ASN A 264 -27.95 -21.92 -5.29
C ASN A 264 -28.62 -22.94 -6.21
N SER A 265 -28.82 -22.60 -7.48
CA SER A 265 -29.63 -23.36 -8.43
C SER A 265 -29.17 -24.81 -8.66
N THR A 266 -27.91 -25.13 -8.37
CA THR A 266 -27.32 -26.47 -8.57
C THR A 266 -27.00 -27.19 -7.26
N MET A 267 -27.33 -26.59 -6.11
CA MET A 267 -26.93 -27.07 -4.77
C MET A 267 -25.42 -27.28 -4.61
N GLU A 268 -24.62 -26.55 -5.39
CA GLU A 268 -23.17 -26.67 -5.39
C GLU A 268 -22.57 -26.04 -4.12
N LYS A 269 -21.57 -26.71 -3.53
CA LYS A 269 -20.76 -26.12 -2.45
C LYS A 269 -19.54 -25.40 -3.05
N ILE A 270 -19.43 -24.12 -2.79
CA ILE A 270 -18.34 -23.25 -3.23
C ILE A 270 -17.37 -23.06 -2.05
N PRO A 271 -16.04 -23.21 -2.26
CA PRO A 271 -15.05 -22.96 -1.21
C PRO A 271 -15.18 -21.58 -0.59
N MET A 272 -15.03 -21.51 0.74
CA MET A 272 -15.01 -20.24 1.48
C MET A 272 -13.69 -19.49 1.24
N THR A 273 -13.77 -18.17 1.23
CA THR A 273 -12.63 -17.25 1.10
C THR A 273 -12.57 -16.31 2.30
N MET A 274 -11.51 -15.50 2.37
CA MET A 274 -11.40 -14.41 3.35
C MET A 274 -10.83 -13.14 2.70
N PRO A 275 -11.04 -11.95 3.29
CA PRO A 275 -11.99 -11.66 4.35
C PRO A 275 -13.43 -11.58 3.82
N VAL A 276 -14.39 -11.48 4.74
CA VAL A 276 -15.73 -10.97 4.41
C VAL A 276 -15.66 -9.45 4.40
N PHE A 277 -16.18 -8.83 3.35
CA PHE A 277 -16.25 -7.37 3.26
C PHE A 277 -17.61 -6.87 3.74
N THR A 278 -17.58 -5.70 4.37
CA THR A 278 -18.78 -4.93 4.70
C THR A 278 -18.57 -3.55 4.10
N GLN A 279 -19.44 -3.17 3.17
CA GLN A 279 -19.38 -1.88 2.49
C GLN A 279 -20.61 -1.07 2.88
N ALA A 280 -20.41 0.20 3.26
CA ALA A 280 -21.51 1.13 3.42
C ALA A 280 -21.59 2.03 2.19
N SER A 281 -22.79 2.16 1.61
CA SER A 281 -23.04 3.01 0.45
C SER A 281 -23.11 4.50 0.82
N ASN A 282 -23.34 4.81 2.10
CA ASN A 282 -23.45 6.18 2.59
C ASN A 282 -22.78 6.38 3.96
N ALA A 283 -22.56 7.64 4.32
CA ALA A 283 -21.94 8.03 5.58
C ALA A 283 -22.83 7.76 6.81
N GLU A 284 -24.14 7.66 6.62
CA GLU A 284 -25.10 7.35 7.68
C GLU A 284 -25.15 5.86 8.03
N LEU A 285 -24.38 5.02 7.31
CA LEU A 285 -24.31 3.56 7.49
C LEU A 285 -25.69 2.87 7.40
N SER A 286 -26.64 3.50 6.71
CA SER A 286 -28.02 3.02 6.61
C SER A 286 -28.23 2.03 5.47
N ASP A 287 -27.30 2.00 4.52
CA ASP A 287 -27.26 1.05 3.41
C ASP A 287 -25.91 0.34 3.43
N VAL A 288 -25.93 -0.92 3.87
CA VAL A 288 -24.75 -1.75 4.08
C VAL A 288 -24.89 -2.98 3.20
N SER A 289 -23.82 -3.36 2.50
CA SER A 289 -23.73 -4.64 1.80
C SER A 289 -22.69 -5.54 2.46
N ILE A 290 -23.05 -6.82 2.60
CA ILE A 290 -22.15 -7.88 3.06
C ILE A 290 -21.70 -8.65 1.82
N GLN A 291 -20.39 -8.84 1.66
CA GLN A 291 -19.81 -9.42 0.46
C GLN A 291 -18.83 -10.53 0.82
N ILE A 292 -18.96 -11.68 0.16
CA ILE A 292 -17.97 -12.76 0.19
C ILE A 292 -17.30 -12.82 -1.17
N VAL A 293 -15.97 -12.83 -1.18
CA VAL A 293 -15.19 -13.03 -2.42
C VAL A 293 -15.37 -14.48 -2.88
N LEU A 294 -15.56 -14.69 -4.17
CA LEU A 294 -15.63 -16.03 -4.73
C LEU A 294 -14.25 -16.50 -5.21
N PRO A 295 -13.97 -17.82 -5.19
CA PRO A 295 -12.70 -18.37 -5.65
C PRO A 295 -12.31 -17.89 -7.04
N SER A 296 -11.05 -17.50 -7.23
CA SER A 296 -10.57 -16.86 -8.47
C SER A 296 -10.45 -17.81 -9.67
N ASN A 297 -10.66 -19.12 -9.47
CA ASN A 297 -10.63 -20.13 -10.52
C ASN A 297 -12.00 -20.34 -11.21
N LYS A 298 -13.05 -19.62 -10.80
CA LYS A 298 -14.38 -19.69 -11.40
C LYS A 298 -14.71 -18.40 -12.14
N ASP A 299 -15.23 -18.54 -13.36
CA ASP A 299 -15.81 -17.43 -14.11
C ASP A 299 -17.21 -17.12 -13.59
N ILE A 300 -17.63 -15.85 -13.63
CA ILE A 300 -18.97 -15.46 -13.18
C ILE A 300 -20.07 -16.20 -13.96
N SER A 301 -19.86 -16.48 -15.25
CA SER A 301 -20.83 -17.19 -16.09
C SER A 301 -20.94 -18.68 -15.74
N SER A 302 -19.95 -19.23 -15.02
CA SER A 302 -19.92 -20.62 -14.58
C SER A 302 -20.55 -20.83 -13.20
N LEU A 303 -20.83 -19.74 -12.48
CA LEU A 303 -21.38 -19.80 -11.12
C LEU A 303 -22.89 -20.09 -11.15
N PRO A 304 -23.41 -20.90 -10.21
CA PRO A 304 -24.83 -21.16 -10.12
C PRO A 304 -25.59 -19.90 -9.71
N ASN A 305 -26.82 -19.75 -10.22
CA ASN A 305 -27.66 -18.62 -9.85
C ASN A 305 -28.07 -18.72 -8.37
N PRO A 306 -28.10 -17.61 -7.62
CA PRO A 306 -28.60 -17.61 -6.25
C PRO A 306 -30.07 -18.06 -6.17
N SER A 307 -30.42 -18.82 -5.13
CA SER A 307 -31.82 -19.24 -4.90
C SER A 307 -32.69 -18.13 -4.29
N GLN A 308 -32.08 -17.04 -3.82
CA GLN A 308 -32.75 -15.90 -3.20
C GLN A 308 -32.52 -14.65 -4.05
N GLU A 309 -33.59 -13.94 -4.42
CA GLU A 309 -33.51 -12.75 -5.29
C GLU A 309 -32.65 -11.61 -4.70
N LYS A 310 -32.58 -11.51 -3.37
CA LYS A 310 -31.77 -10.49 -2.68
C LYS A 310 -30.26 -10.73 -2.73
N VAL A 311 -29.84 -11.93 -3.11
CA VAL A 311 -28.43 -12.30 -3.22
C VAL A 311 -28.02 -12.13 -4.68
N ILE A 312 -26.99 -11.35 -4.92
CA ILE A 312 -26.52 -11.01 -6.27
C ILE A 312 -25.04 -11.33 -6.45
N LEU A 313 -24.66 -11.67 -7.67
CA LEU A 313 -23.27 -11.83 -8.08
C LEU A 313 -22.81 -10.56 -8.77
N ARG A 314 -21.61 -10.09 -8.44
CA ARG A 314 -21.05 -8.87 -9.02
C ARG A 314 -19.55 -9.00 -9.24
N GLU A 315 -19.07 -8.49 -10.37
CA GLU A 315 -17.64 -8.28 -10.59
C GLU A 315 -17.20 -6.95 -10.00
N VAL A 316 -16.09 -6.98 -9.27
CA VAL A 316 -15.42 -5.81 -8.73
C VAL A 316 -14.15 -5.60 -9.54
N GLU A 317 -13.97 -4.42 -10.13
CA GLU A 317 -12.78 -4.10 -10.96
C GLU A 317 -11.47 -4.09 -10.15
N GLY A 318 -11.56 -4.04 -8.81
CA GLY A 318 -10.44 -3.88 -7.89
C GLY A 318 -10.20 -2.41 -7.59
N GLY A 319 -8.95 -2.04 -7.33
CA GLY A 319 -8.57 -0.66 -7.03
C GLY A 319 -7.54 -0.51 -5.93
N ILE A 320 -7.25 0.73 -5.55
CA ILE A 320 -6.28 1.06 -4.50
C ILE A 320 -7.03 1.38 -3.20
N ALA A 321 -6.66 0.69 -2.12
CA ALA A 321 -7.22 0.91 -0.79
C ALA A 321 -6.12 1.02 0.26
N ALA A 322 -6.38 1.82 1.31
CA ALA A 322 -5.59 1.81 2.52
C ALA A 322 -6.21 0.83 3.53
N ALA A 323 -5.42 -0.12 4.02
CA ALA A 323 -5.83 -1.13 4.99
C ALA A 323 -5.13 -0.89 6.33
N LEU A 324 -5.93 -0.65 7.37
CA LEU A 324 -5.49 -0.52 8.75
C LEU A 324 -5.88 -1.79 9.51
N LYS A 325 -4.90 -2.49 10.07
CA LYS A 325 -5.16 -3.62 10.98
C LYS A 325 -5.30 -3.08 12.40
N PHE A 326 -6.36 -3.48 13.09
CA PHE A 326 -6.56 -3.19 14.51
C PHE A 326 -6.87 -4.48 15.26
N ASN A 327 -6.56 -4.50 16.54
CA ASN A 327 -6.99 -5.56 17.44
C ASN A 327 -8.23 -5.06 18.18
N VAL A 328 -9.23 -5.93 18.32
CA VAL A 328 -10.34 -5.67 19.24
C VAL A 328 -9.85 -6.09 20.63
N LEU A 329 -9.94 -5.16 21.59
CA LEU A 329 -9.55 -5.37 22.99
C LEU A 329 -10.52 -6.30 23.71
#